data_AF-A0A660PEJ4-F1
#
_entry.id   AF-A0A660PEJ4-F1
#
_cell.length_a   1.000
_cell.length_b   1.000
_cell.length_c   1.000
_cell.angle_alpha   90.00
_cell.angle_beta   90.00
_cell.angle_gamma   90.00
#
_symmetry.space_group_name_H-M   'P 1'
#
loop_
_entity.id
_entity.type
_entity.pdbx_description
1 polymer ?
#
loop_
_entity_poly.entity_id
_entity_poly.type
_entity_poly.pdbx_seq_one_letter_code
_entity_poly.pdbx_strand_id
1 'polypeptide(L)' 'MSKDEKIIVSACLVGEKCRFDGRAKKISNLVDFVKGCQVLAICPELE' A
#
# COMPACT_ATOMS: atom_id res chain seq x y z
N MET A 1 -12.34 -10.32 -2.85
CA MET A 1 -11.95 -10.29 -1.43
C MET A 1 -13.16 -10.00 -0.57
N SER A 2 -13.22 -10.65 0.57
CA SER A 2 -14.21 -10.35 1.60
C SER A 2 -13.84 -9.02 2.27
N LYS A 3 -14.83 -8.20 2.60
CA LYS A 3 -14.63 -6.87 3.22
C LYS A 3 -13.86 -6.91 4.54
N ASP A 4 -13.84 -8.07 5.19
CA ASP A 4 -13.21 -8.30 6.49
C ASP A 4 -11.74 -8.75 6.40
N GLU A 5 -11.18 -8.89 5.19
CA GLU A 5 -9.78 -9.26 5.02
C GLU A 5 -8.84 -8.10 5.40
N LYS A 6 -7.88 -8.40 6.28
CA LYS A 6 -6.79 -7.48 6.64
C LYS A 6 -5.59 -7.76 5.76
N ILE A 7 -5.10 -6.74 5.07
CA ILE A 7 -4.02 -6.87 4.10
C ILE A 7 -2.93 -5.87 4.43
N ILE A 8 -1.68 -6.34 4.49
CA ILE A 8 -0.51 -5.47 4.53
C ILE A 8 -0.09 -5.17 3.09
N VAL A 9 0.15 -3.90 2.80
CA VAL A 9 0.60 -3.44 1.48
C VAL A 9 1.83 -2.56 1.67
N SER A 10 2.82 -2.68 0.80
CA SER A 10 3.95 -1.76 0.80
C SER A 10 3.47 -0.32 0.59
N ALA A 11 3.80 0.59 1.52
CA ALA A 11 3.33 1.98 1.53
C ALA A 11 3.63 2.73 0.22
N CYS A 12 4.78 2.44 -0.40
CA CYS A 12 5.14 3.04 -1.69
C CYS A 12 4.17 2.69 -2.82
N LEU A 13 3.48 1.54 -2.75
CA LEU A 13 2.54 1.06 -3.78
C LEU A 13 1.16 1.73 -3.70
N VAL A 14 0.79 2.25 -2.53
CA VAL A 14 -0.45 3.03 -2.35
C VAL A 14 -0.24 4.53 -2.61
N GLY A 15 1.02 4.98 -2.66
CA GLY A 15 1.38 6.34 -3.05
C GLY A 15 2.24 7.11 -2.04
N GLU A 16 2.69 6.47 -0.97
CA GLU A 16 3.56 7.11 0.01
C GLU A 16 4.98 7.30 -0.55
N LYS A 17 5.56 8.48 -0.31
CA LYS A 17 6.90 8.85 -0.78
C LYS A 17 7.98 8.32 0.16
N CYS A 18 7.99 7.00 0.34
CA CYS A 18 8.87 6.31 1.28
C CYS A 18 9.99 5.51 0.60
N ARG A 19 10.12 5.56 -0.73
CA ARG A 19 11.26 4.91 -1.41
C ARG A 19 12.56 5.66 -1.11
N PHE A 20 13.68 4.96 -1.20
CA PHE A 20 15.03 5.54 -1.09
C PHE A 20 15.29 6.77 -1.99
N ASP A 21 14.57 6.90 -3.12
CA ASP A 21 14.66 8.03 -4.06
C ASP A 21 13.71 9.19 -3.70
N GLY A 22 13.04 9.13 -2.55
CA GLY A 22 12.06 10.12 -2.09
C GLY A 22 10.75 10.13 -2.89
N ARG A 23 10.52 9.12 -3.74
CA ARG A 23 9.32 9.01 -4.58
C ARG A 23 8.40 7.89 -4.11
N ALA A 24 7.22 7.84 -4.72
CA ALA A 24 6.27 6.75 -4.58
C ALA A 24 6.26 5.88 -5.85
N LYS A 25 5.69 4.67 -5.76
CA LYS A 25 5.42 3.80 -6.91
C LYS A 25 3.96 3.36 -6.88
N LYS A 26 3.04 4.34 -6.93
CA LYS A 26 1.60 4.06 -6.88
C LYS A 26 1.20 3.13 -8.03
N ILE A 27 0.50 2.05 -7.71
CA ILE A 27 -0.09 1.13 -8.69
C ILE A 27 -1.61 1.22 -8.57
N SER A 28 -2.26 1.91 -9.51
CA SER A 28 -3.72 2.12 -9.47
C SER A 28 -4.51 0.81 -9.39
N ASN A 29 -4.15 -0.19 -10.19
CA ASN A 29 -4.81 -1.50 -10.18
C ASN A 29 -4.72 -2.20 -8.81
N LEU A 30 -3.63 -2.00 -8.07
CA LEU A 30 -3.47 -2.56 -6.73
C LEU A 30 -4.37 -1.84 -5.74
N VAL A 31 -4.44 -0.50 -5.82
CA VAL A 31 -5.32 0.32 -4.98
C VAL A 31 -6.79 -0.06 -5.21
N ASP A 32 -7.18 -0.31 -6.46
CA ASP A 32 -8.52 -0.77 -6.80
C ASP A 32 -8.77 -2.21 -6.33
N PHE A 33 -7.76 -3.09 -6.41
CA PHE A 33 -7.85 -4.48 -5.96
C PHE A 33 -8.08 -4.60 -4.45
N VAL A 34 -7.40 -3.78 -3.64
CA VAL A 34 -7.54 -3.79 -2.17
C VAL A 34 -8.69 -2.89 -1.68
N LYS A 35 -9.44 -2.27 -2.59
CA LYS A 35 -10.53 -1.37 -2.25
C LYS A 35 -11.62 -2.13 -1.49
N GLY A 36 -11.91 -1.67 -0.28
CA GLY A 36 -12.89 -2.31 0.60
C GLY A 36 -12.32 -3.38 1.53
N CYS A 37 -11.03 -3.67 1.47
CA CYS A 37 -10.33 -4.44 2.51
C CYS A 37 -9.83 -3.49 3.63
N GLN A 38 -9.50 -4.04 4.79
CA GLN A 38 -8.77 -3.27 5.81
C GLN A 38 -7.27 -3.31 5.47
N VAL A 39 -6.75 -2.21 4.94
CA VAL A 39 -5.36 -2.12 4.46
C VAL A 39 -4.47 -1.46 5.51
N LEU A 40 -3.37 -2.11 5.85
CA LEU A 40 -2.24 -1.53 6.59
C LEU A 40 -1.11 -1.26 5.59
N ALA A 41 -0.86 0.01 5.29
CA ALA A 41 0.26 0.44 4.47
C ALA A 41 1.53 0.50 5.34
N ILE A 42 2.61 -0.18 4.94
CA ILE A 42 3.87 -0.19 5.69
C ILE A 42 5.10 -0.08 4.77
N CYS A 43 6.13 0.63 5.22
CA CYS A 43 7.45 0.61 4.60
C CYS A 43 8.47 0.06 5.60
N PRO A 44 8.96 -1.18 5.44
CA PRO A 44 9.92 -1.78 6.37
C PRO A 44 11.26 -1.05 6.52
N GLU A 45 11.57 -0.11 5.62
CA GLU A 45 12.81 0.69 5.67
C GLU A 45 12.69 1.91 6.60
N LEU A 46 11.47 2.32 6.95
CA LEU A 46 11.20 3.50 7.78
C LEU A 46 10.63 3.18 9.16
N GLU A 47 10.13 1.96 9.36
CA GLU A 47 9.60 1.45 10.64
C GLU A 47 10.65 0.64 11.43
#